data_AF-A0AAD5MSZ2-F1
#
_entry.id   AF-A0AAD5MSZ2-F1
#
_cell.length_a   1.000
_cell.length_b   1.000
_cell.length_c   1.000
_cell.angle_alpha   90.00
_cell.angle_beta   90.00
_cell.angle_gamma   90.00
#
_symmetry.space_group_name_H-M   'P 1'
#
loop_
_entity.id
_entity.type
_entity.pdbx_description
1 polymer ?
#
loop_
_entity_poly.entity_id
_entity_poly.type
_entity_poly.pdbx_seq_one_letter_code
_entity_poly.pdbx_strand_id
1 'polypeptide(L)'
;MINSSSISDSLVREHLLCRGLHGALKSLDQDLKSGKDLKLQVDKFVSETLSAIDNLDIDTLKSLWELWKSKVFSALSGKCSF
;
A
#
# COMPACT_ATOMS: atom_id res chain seq x y z
N MET A 1 -4.09 6.88 -17.98
CA MET A 1 -2.97 6.04 -17.51
C MET A 1 -3.53 4.71 -17.08
N ILE A 2 -3.23 3.63 -17.79
CA ILE A 2 -3.69 2.28 -17.43
C ILE A 2 -2.82 1.81 -16.27
N ASN A 3 -3.42 1.66 -15.09
CA ASN A 3 -2.74 1.15 -13.91
C ASN A 3 -2.41 -0.33 -14.18
N SER A 4 -1.14 -0.68 -14.36
CA SER A 4 -0.69 -2.03 -14.74
C SER A 4 -1.20 -3.14 -13.80
N SER A 5 -1.47 -2.79 -12.54
CA SER A 5 -2.09 -3.70 -11.56
C SER A 5 -3.49 -4.14 -11.99
N SER A 6 -4.31 -3.25 -12.59
CA SER A 6 -5.72 -3.55 -12.92
C SER A 6 -5.92 -4.65 -13.96
N ILE A 7 -5.05 -4.73 -14.97
CA ILE A 7 -5.13 -5.77 -16.01
C ILE A 7 -4.71 -7.11 -15.43
N SER A 8 -3.61 -7.12 -14.67
CA SER A 8 -3.11 -8.32 -13.98
C SER A 8 -4.16 -8.85 -13.00
N ASP A 9 -4.77 -7.97 -12.20
CA ASP A 9 -5.82 -8.33 -11.24
C ASP A 9 -7.06 -8.92 -11.92
N SER A 10 -7.45 -8.38 -13.08
CA SER A 10 -8.56 -8.91 -13.88
C SER A 10 -8.27 -10.32 -14.41
N LEU A 11 -7.06 -10.56 -14.93
CA LEU A 11 -6.61 -11.87 -15.39
C LEU A 11 -6.55 -12.89 -14.26
N VAL A 12 -6.03 -12.51 -13.09
CA VAL A 12 -5.95 -13.38 -11.92
C VAL A 12 -7.35 -13.71 -11.39
N ARG A 13 -8.28 -12.74 -11.35
CA ARG A 13 -9.67 -13.00 -10.99
C ARG A 13 -10.35 -14.00 -11.92
N GLU A 14 -10.23 -13.81 -13.24
CA GLU A 14 -10.82 -14.72 -14.23
C GLU A 14 -10.23 -16.13 -14.11
N HIS A 15 -8.92 -16.24 -13.91
CA HIS A 15 -8.26 -17.52 -13.70
C HIS A 15 -8.77 -18.26 -12.44
N LEU A 16 -8.91 -17.54 -11.33
CA LEU A 16 -9.41 -18.11 -10.06
C LEU A 16 -10.89 -18.54 -10.18
N LEU A 17 -11.70 -17.78 -10.91
CA LEU A 17 -13.10 -18.09 -11.18
C LEU A 17 -13.25 -19.36 -12.03
N CYS A 18 -12.52 -19.44 -13.15
CA CYS A 18 -12.55 -20.58 -14.06
C CYS A 18 -12.13 -21.91 -13.39
N ARG A 19 -11.32 -21.85 -12.33
CA ARG A 19 -10.91 -23.03 -11.56
C ARG A 19 -11.75 -23.30 -10.31
N GLY A 20 -12.76 -22.48 -10.03
CA GLY A 20 -13.63 -22.64 -8.87
C GLY A 20 -12.97 -22.34 -7.52
N LEU A 21 -11.85 -21.60 -7.49
CA LEU A 21 -11.16 -21.20 -6.24
C LEU A 21 -11.83 -19.97 -5.60
N HIS A 22 -13.11 -20.10 -5.26
CA HIS A 22 -13.92 -19.03 -4.70
C HIS A 22 -13.35 -18.44 -3.40
N GLY A 23 -12.66 -19.24 -2.59
CA GLY A 23 -11.99 -18.77 -1.36
C GLY A 23 -10.83 -17.82 -1.64
N ALA A 24 -9.96 -18.17 -2.60
CA ALA A 24 -8.84 -17.32 -3.00
C ALA A 24 -9.32 -16.05 -3.72
N LEU A 25 -10.38 -16.16 -4.53
CA LEU A 25 -11.02 -15.02 -5.18
C LEU A 25 -11.55 -14.01 -4.15
N LYS A 26 -12.22 -14.50 -3.10
CA LYS A 26 -12.73 -13.66 -2.00
C LYS A 26 -11.60 -12.96 -1.27
N SER A 27 -10.49 -13.66 -0.98
CA SER A 27 -9.31 -13.07 -0.36
C SER A 27 -8.64 -12.01 -1.23
N LEU A 28 -8.50 -12.26 -2.54
CA LEU A 28 -7.97 -11.29 -3.50
C LEU A 28 -8.82 -10.03 -3.57
N ASP A 29 -10.15 -10.18 -3.65
CA ASP A 29 -11.10 -9.07 -3.62
C ASP A 29 -11.00 -8.24 -2.34
N GLN A 30 -10.77 -8.90 -1.21
CA GLN A 30 -10.59 -8.26 0.08
C GLN A 30 -9.28 -7.48 0.13
N ASP A 31 -8.19 -8.03 -0.41
CA ASP A 31 -6.89 -7.37 -0.45
C ASP A 31 -6.92 -6.13 -1.36
N LEU A 32 -7.51 -6.26 -2.55
CA LEU A 32 -7.71 -5.15 -3.49
C LEU A 32 -8.57 -4.03 -2.92
N LYS A 33 -9.61 -4.36 -2.14
CA LYS A 33 -10.43 -3.36 -1.43
C LYS A 33 -9.73 -2.76 -0.21
N SER A 34 -8.77 -3.47 0.38
CA SER A 34 -8.11 -3.03 1.61
C SER A 34 -7.08 -1.91 1.40
N GLY A 35 -6.77 -1.53 0.16
CA GLY A 35 -5.84 -0.43 -0.12
C GLY A 35 -4.44 -0.69 0.44
N LYS A 36 -4.06 -1.96 0.61
CA LYS A 36 -2.74 -2.41 1.09
C LYS A 36 -1.65 -2.35 0.02
N ASP A 37 -1.90 -1.71 -1.10
CA ASP A 37 -0.86 -1.44 -2.07
C ASP A 37 0.14 -0.49 -1.41
N LEU A 38 1.29 -1.04 -0.98
CA LEU A 38 2.33 -0.30 -0.27
C LEU A 38 2.75 0.95 -1.06
N LYS A 39 2.67 0.91 -2.39
CA LYS A 39 2.97 2.04 -3.25
C LYS A 39 1.91 3.15 -3.10
N LEU A 40 0.62 2.81 -3.12
CA LEU A 40 -0.47 3.77 -2.87
C LEU A 40 -0.46 4.35 -1.45
N GLN A 41 0.02 3.58 -0.46
CA GLN A 41 0.18 4.10 0.90
C GLN A 41 1.32 5.12 1.00
N VAL A 42 2.44 4.93 0.29
CA VAL A 42 3.55 5.89 0.27
C VAL A 42 3.13 7.22 -0.34
N ASP A 43 2.45 7.21 -1.49
CA ASP A 43 1.94 8.43 -2.12
C ASP A 43 1.01 9.22 -1.18
N LYS A 44 0.10 8.51 -0.50
CA LYS A 44 -0.79 9.11 0.50
C LYS A 44 -0.01 9.69 1.68
N PHE A 45 0.97 8.94 2.19
CA PHE A 45 1.82 9.39 3.30
C PHE A 45 2.60 10.66 2.98
N VAL A 46 3.14 10.75 1.77
CA VAL A 46 3.84 11.94 1.30
C VAL A 46 2.87 13.12 1.20
N SER A 47 1.68 12.91 0.65
CA SER A 47 0.65 13.96 0.57
C SER A 47 0.21 14.47 1.95
N GLU A 48 0.01 13.58 2.92
CA GLU A 48 -0.36 13.94 4.30
C GLU A 48 0.77 14.71 4.99
N THR A 49 2.03 14.33 4.72
CA THR A 49 3.21 15.05 5.23
C THR A 49 3.29 16.47 4.68
N LEU A 50 3.11 16.64 3.36
CA LEU A 50 3.12 17.97 2.73
C LEU A 50 2.00 18.87 3.27
N SER A 51 0.80 18.32 3.45
CA SER A 51 -0.32 19.07 4.02
C SER A 51 -0.07 19.50 5.47
N ALA A 52 0.59 18.66 6.27
CA ALA A 52 0.96 19.03 7.64
C ALA A 52 2.06 20.12 7.69
N ILE A 53 2.98 20.14 6.72
CA ILE A 53 3.97 21.22 6.55
C ILE A 53 3.27 22.54 6.22
N ASP A 54 2.38 22.53 5.22
CA ASP A 54 1.68 23.75 4.76
C ASP A 54 0.81 24.36 5.86
N ASN A 55 0.23 23.52 6.71
CA ASN A 55 -0.59 23.95 7.84
C ASN A 55 0.21 24.23 9.13
N LEU A 56 1.54 24.06 9.11
CA LEU A 56 2.42 24.18 10.27
C LEU A 56 1.97 23.30 11.46
N ASP A 57 1.35 22.16 11.19
CA ASP A 57 0.84 21.23 12.20
C ASP A 57 1.96 20.32 12.69
N ILE A 58 2.68 20.81 13.70
CA ILE A 58 3.86 20.16 14.26
C ILE A 58 3.52 18.84 14.98
N ASP A 59 2.32 18.71 15.56
CA ASP A 59 1.90 17.48 16.25
C ASP A 59 1.60 16.35 15.26
N THR A 60 0.95 16.69 14.14
CA THR A 60 0.77 15.77 13.03
C THR A 60 2.11 15.37 12.41
N LEU A 61 3.03 16.32 12.21
CA LEU A 61 4.38 16.02 11.67
C LEU A 61 5.19 15.08 12.57
N LYS A 62 5.14 15.27 13.89
CA LYS A 62 5.78 14.36 14.86
C LYS A 62 5.20 12.96 14.79
N SER A 63 3.88 12.86 14.73
CA SER A 63 3.18 11.57 14.65
C SER A 63 3.50 10.84 13.35
N LEU A 64 3.53 11.56 12.23
CA LEU A 64 3.96 11.03 10.94
C LEU A 64 5.42 10.56 11.02
N TRP A 65 6.34 11.35 11.57
CA TRP A 65 7.75 11.00 11.70
C TRP A 65 8.00 9.68 12.47
N GLU A 66 7.27 9.43 13.56
CA GLU A 66 7.34 8.13 14.26
C GLU A 66 6.88 6.97 13.37
N LEU A 67 5.86 7.20 12.55
CA LEU A 67 5.39 6.18 11.62
C LEU A 67 6.39 5.90 10.49
N TRP A 68 7.03 6.94 9.93
CA TRP A 68 8.12 6.80 8.95
C TRP A 68 9.24 5.91 9.49
N LYS A 69 9.64 6.11 10.75
CA LYS A 69 10.63 5.25 11.42
C LYS A 69 10.17 3.80 11.54
N SER A 70 8.93 3.58 11.98
CA SER A 70 8.39 2.24 12.19
C SER A 70 8.16 1.45 10.90
N LYS A 71 7.69 2.09 9.83
CA LYS A 71 7.19 1.40 8.64
C LYS A 71 8.11 1.51 7.42
N VAL A 72 8.72 2.67 7.21
CA VAL A 72 9.54 2.93 6.01
C VAL A 72 11.00 2.64 6.31
N PHE A 73 11.58 3.27 7.33
CA PHE A 73 13.00 3.11 7.65
C PHE A 73 13.33 1.73 8.23
N SER A 74 12.41 1.12 8.99
CA SER A 74 12.59 -0.25 9.47
C SER A 74 12.63 -1.28 8.32
N ALA A 75 11.88 -1.03 7.24
CA ALA A 75 11.91 -1.87 6.04
C ALA A 75 13.20 -1.67 5.23
N LEU A 76 13.77 -0.45 5.22
CA LEU A 76 15.04 -0.13 4.58
C LEU A 76 16.26 -0.63 5.37
N SER A 77 16.11 -0.86 6.68
CA SER A 77 17.16 -1.42 7.54
C SER A 77 17.32 -2.95 7.42
N GLY A 78 16.62 -3.59 6.48
CA GLY A 78 16.82 -4.99 6.15
C GLY A 78 18.27 -5.24 5.75
N LYS A 79 19.03 -5.87 6.64
CA LYS A 79 20.33 -6.47 6.32
C LYS A 79 20.14 -7.38 5.11
N CYS A 80 20.70 -6.98 3.97
CA CYS A 80 21.03 -7.90 2.89
C CYS A 80 21.90 -9.01 3.51
N SER A 81 21.27 -10.15 3.79
CA SER A 81 21.96 -11.40 4.06
C SER A 81 22.09 -12.07 2.69
N PHE A 82 23.28 -11.98 2.09
CA PHE A 82 23.63 -12.74 0.89
C PHE A 82 23.72 -14.23 1.20
#